data_AF-A0A1U8I2W8-F1
#
_entry.id   AF-A0A1U8I2W8-F1
#
_cell.length_a   1.000
_cell.length_b   1.000
_cell.length_c   1.000
_cell.angle_alpha   90.00
_cell.angle_beta   90.00
_cell.angle_gamma   90.00
#
_symmetry.space_group_name_H-M   'P 1'
#
loop_
_entity.id
_entity.type
_entity.pdbx_description
1 polymer ?
#
loop_
_entity_poly.entity_id
_entity_poly.type
_entity_poly.pdbx_seq_one_letter_code
_entity_poly.pdbx_strand_id
1 'polypeptide(L)'
;MGSYETKISRCSKNKTCTPTSSAKEFDIPEMKTGESVNEYLTRTLVIVNKMKTNGENKIDAEVVSNILRSMTSKFNYVMYSIEESKETSILTIDELQSSFLMHEQRINMTSLTEEAQELKISFEE
;
A
#
# COMPACT_ATOMS: atom_id res chain seq x y z
N MET A 1 -2.75 38.48 21.90
CA MET A 1 -2.88 37.69 20.66
C MET A 1 -1.58 36.91 20.50
N GLY A 2 -1.64 35.60 20.70
CA GLY A 2 -0.45 34.76 20.87
C GLY A 2 0.23 34.43 19.55
N SER A 3 1.55 34.67 19.49
CA SER A 3 2.41 34.09 18.44
C SER A 3 2.82 32.68 18.88
N TYR A 4 2.41 31.68 18.13
CA TYR A 4 2.94 30.32 18.22
C TYR A 4 4.20 30.22 17.35
N GLU A 5 5.26 30.94 17.71
CA GLU A 5 6.58 30.65 17.15
C GLU A 5 7.19 29.47 17.92
N THR A 6 6.94 28.27 17.38
CA THR A 6 7.50 27.01 17.85
C THR A 6 9.02 27.02 17.67
N LYS A 7 9.71 26.83 18.80
CA LYS A 7 11.17 26.78 18.94
C LYS A 7 11.81 25.78 17.97
N ILE A 8 12.45 26.29 16.92
CA ILE A 8 13.52 25.57 16.22
C ILE A 8 14.80 25.75 17.05
N SER A 9 15.01 24.84 18.01
CA SER A 9 16.19 24.84 18.88
C SER A 9 17.43 24.38 18.11
N ARG A 10 18.12 25.36 17.53
CA ARG A 10 19.58 25.49 17.35
C ARG A 10 20.40 24.18 17.37
N CYS A 11 20.64 23.61 16.18
CA CYS A 11 21.73 22.65 15.96
C CYS A 11 23.07 23.40 15.92
N SER A 12 24.06 22.93 16.67
CA SER A 12 25.38 23.56 16.82
C SER A 12 26.18 23.51 15.51
N LYS A 13 26.84 24.63 15.22
CA LYS A 13 27.73 24.87 14.09
C LYS A 13 28.79 23.76 14.03
N ASN A 14 28.89 23.05 12.89
CA ASN A 14 29.94 22.09 12.47
C ASN A 14 29.60 20.57 12.41
N LYS A 15 28.41 20.18 11.96
CA LYS A 15 28.24 18.87 11.30
C LYS A 15 27.34 19.05 10.08
N THR A 16 27.88 18.79 8.89
CA THR A 16 27.10 18.61 7.67
C THR A 16 26.06 17.53 7.94
N CYS A 17 24.82 17.93 8.17
CA CYS A 17 23.69 17.02 8.17
C CYS A 17 23.46 16.66 6.70
N THR A 18 24.08 15.57 6.26
CA THR A 18 23.63 14.90 5.04
C THR A 18 22.20 14.42 5.31
N PRO A 19 21.21 14.70 4.46
CA PRO A 19 19.86 14.16 4.60
C PRO A 19 19.90 12.68 4.20
N THR A 20 20.52 11.83 5.04
CA THR A 20 20.79 10.44 4.70
C THR A 20 20.63 9.57 5.94
N SER A 21 19.39 9.25 6.33
CA SER A 21 19.07 7.93 6.92
C SER A 21 17.58 7.73 7.21
N SER A 22 16.80 8.76 7.53
CA SER A 22 15.42 8.57 8.04
C SER A 22 14.37 8.38 6.95
N ALA A 23 14.50 9.01 5.78
CA ALA A 23 13.47 8.93 4.74
C ALA A 23 13.28 7.52 4.15
N LYS A 24 14.35 6.72 4.06
CA LYS A 24 14.28 5.37 3.47
C LYS A 24 13.58 4.33 4.35
N GLU A 25 13.54 4.53 5.66
CA GLU A 25 12.96 3.55 6.59
C GLU A 25 11.42 3.58 6.58
N PHE A 26 10.86 4.63 5.99
CA PHE A 26 9.44 4.96 6.03
C PHE A 26 8.77 5.03 4.66
N ASP A 27 9.51 4.75 3.59
CA ASP A 27 8.93 4.57 2.27
C ASP A 27 8.11 3.28 2.22
N ILE A 28 6.91 3.36 1.65
CA ILE A 28 6.11 2.17 1.36
C ILE A 28 6.86 1.37 0.28
N PRO A 29 7.24 0.11 0.57
CA PRO A 29 8.01 -0.69 -0.36
C PRO A 29 7.15 -1.07 -1.57
N GLU A 30 7.79 -1.32 -2.71
CA GLU A 30 7.11 -1.96 -3.83
C GLU A 30 6.70 -3.39 -3.49
N MET A 31 5.56 -3.80 -4.04
CA MET A 31 5.09 -5.17 -3.98
C MET A 31 6.05 -6.06 -4.79
N LYS A 32 6.51 -7.16 -4.19
CA LYS A 32 7.49 -8.04 -4.83
C LYS A 32 6.82 -9.01 -5.79
N THR A 33 7.58 -9.50 -6.77
CA THR A 33 7.11 -10.58 -7.66
C THR A 33 6.81 -11.85 -6.87
N GLY A 34 5.59 -12.36 -6.98
CA GLY A 34 5.14 -13.57 -6.28
C GLY A 34 4.73 -13.37 -4.82
N GLU A 35 4.82 -12.14 -4.29
CA GLU A 35 4.25 -11.78 -2.99
C GLU A 35 2.71 -11.73 -3.10
N SER A 36 2.01 -12.26 -2.11
CA SER A 36 0.55 -12.12 -2.02
C SER A 36 0.16 -10.71 -1.59
N VAL A 37 -1.06 -10.29 -1.94
CA VAL A 37 -1.64 -9.01 -1.50
C VAL A 37 -1.59 -8.88 0.02
N ASN A 38 -1.92 -9.96 0.74
CA ASN A 38 -1.94 -9.96 2.20
C ASN A 38 -0.54 -9.76 2.82
N GLU A 39 0.48 -10.42 2.29
CA GLU A 39 1.86 -10.27 2.76
C GLU A 39 2.37 -8.84 2.54
N TYR A 40 2.11 -8.29 1.35
CA TYR A 40 2.45 -6.91 1.01
C TYR A 40 1.75 -5.90 1.93
N LEU A 41 0.43 -6.00 2.11
CA LEU A 41 -0.35 -5.09 2.97
C LEU A 41 0.11 -5.16 4.43
N THR A 42 0.41 -6.36 4.93
CA THR A 42 0.94 -6.55 6.29
C THR A 42 2.27 -5.80 6.46
N ARG A 43 3.18 -5.94 5.50
CA ARG A 43 4.51 -5.32 5.52
C ARG A 43 4.42 -3.79 5.46
N THR A 44 3.50 -3.27 4.65
CA THR A 44 3.20 -1.84 4.54
C THR A 44 2.58 -1.28 5.81
N LEU A 45 1.59 -1.96 6.40
CA LEU A 45 0.97 -1.54 7.66
C LEU A 45 1.95 -1.46 8.82
N VAL A 46 2.91 -2.39 8.90
CA VAL A 46 3.97 -2.34 9.92
C VAL A 46 4.78 -1.05 9.82
N ILE A 47 5.09 -0.60 8.60
CA ILE A 47 5.83 0.65 8.36
C ILE A 47 4.96 1.85 8.74
N VAL A 48 3.70 1.89 8.29
CA VAL A 48 2.74 2.96 8.62
C VAL A 48 2.53 3.06 10.12
N ASN A 49 2.40 1.94 10.82
CA ASN A 49 2.25 1.92 12.28
C ASN A 49 3.52 2.44 12.98
N LYS A 50 4.71 2.07 12.51
CA LYS A 50 5.98 2.61 13.02
C LYS A 50 6.07 4.13 12.84
N MET A 51 5.65 4.65 11.67
CA MET A 51 5.59 6.10 11.43
C MET A 51 4.65 6.79 12.41
N LYS A 52 3.44 6.26 12.57
CA LYS A 52 2.42 6.77 13.50
C LYS A 52 2.95 6.80 14.94
N THR A 53 3.64 5.74 15.39
CA THR A 53 4.23 5.71 16.75
C THR A 53 5.38 6.68 16.94
N ASN A 54 6.08 7.04 15.87
CA ASN A 54 7.20 7.99 15.88
C ASN A 54 6.74 9.46 15.81
N GLY A 55 5.42 9.72 15.78
CA GLY A 55 4.85 11.06 15.68
C GLY A 55 4.74 11.60 14.26
N GLU A 56 5.11 10.80 13.25
CA GLU A 56 4.85 11.09 11.84
C GLU A 56 3.42 10.66 11.50
N ASN A 57 2.49 11.61 11.57
CA ASN A 57 1.09 11.34 11.29
C ASN A 57 0.82 11.50 9.78
N LYS A 58 1.01 10.43 9.00
CA LYS A 58 0.52 10.38 7.61
C LYS A 58 -1.00 10.30 7.61
N ILE A 59 -1.63 11.12 6.77
CA ILE A 59 -3.07 11.07 6.52
C ILE A 59 -3.37 9.73 5.82
N ASP A 60 -4.43 9.04 6.22
CA ASP A 60 -4.77 7.73 5.65
C ASP A 60 -4.91 7.78 4.11
N ALA A 61 -5.38 8.90 3.55
CA ALA A 61 -5.40 9.14 2.10
C ALA A 61 -4.00 9.08 1.44
N GLU A 62 -2.96 9.59 2.11
CA GLU A 62 -1.58 9.52 1.61
C GLU A 62 -1.05 8.08 1.64
N VAL A 63 -1.44 7.31 2.66
CA VAL A 63 -1.09 5.89 2.77
C VAL A 63 -1.77 5.09 1.65
N VAL A 64 -3.07 5.32 1.44
CA VAL A 64 -3.85 4.70 0.36
C VAL A 64 -3.25 5.01 -1.01
N SER A 65 -2.96 6.28 -1.31
CA SER A 65 -2.36 6.68 -2.59
C SER A 65 -0.99 6.01 -2.82
N ASN A 66 -0.16 5.96 -1.79
CA ASN A 66 1.14 5.31 -1.90
C ASN A 66 0.98 3.80 -2.13
N ILE A 67 0.07 3.11 -1.42
CA ILE A 67 -0.23 1.68 -1.62
C ILE A 67 -0.63 1.41 -3.06
N LEU A 68 -1.57 2.19 -3.61
CA LEU A 68 -2.03 2.04 -4.99
C LEU A 68 -0.86 2.15 -5.97
N ARG A 69 0.02 3.16 -5.79
CA ARG A 69 1.17 3.40 -6.65
C ARG A 69 2.26 2.33 -6.58
N SER A 70 2.40 1.63 -5.45
CA SER A 70 3.45 0.62 -5.23
C SER A 70 3.00 -0.82 -5.45
N MET A 71 1.74 -1.04 -5.85
CA MET A 71 1.26 -2.37 -6.26
C MET A 71 1.75 -2.74 -7.67
N THR A 72 1.87 -4.04 -7.92
CA THR A 72 2.29 -4.55 -9.24
C THR A 72 1.22 -4.38 -10.30
N SER A 73 1.64 -4.37 -11.58
CA SER A 73 0.75 -4.18 -12.74
C SER A 73 -0.40 -5.17 -12.83
N LYS A 74 -0.31 -6.34 -12.17
CA LYS A 74 -1.39 -7.33 -12.04
C LYS A 74 -2.65 -6.74 -11.39
N PHE A 75 -2.51 -5.72 -10.56
CA PHE A 75 -3.62 -5.08 -9.84
C PHE A 75 -4.02 -3.72 -10.43
N ASN A 76 -3.41 -3.29 -11.54
CA ASN A 76 -3.69 -1.99 -12.17
C ASN A 76 -5.18 -1.80 -12.46
N TYR A 77 -5.88 -2.83 -12.92
CA TYR A 77 -7.31 -2.73 -13.20
C TYR A 77 -8.15 -2.37 -11.97
N VAL A 78 -7.86 -2.99 -10.82
CA VAL A 78 -8.53 -2.68 -9.55
C VAL A 78 -8.15 -1.30 -9.07
N MET A 79 -6.86 -0.93 -9.16
CA MET A 79 -6.38 0.41 -8.82
C MET A 79 -7.13 1.48 -9.63
N TYR A 80 -7.15 1.36 -10.97
CA TYR A 80 -7.86 2.32 -11.83
C TYR A 80 -9.36 2.36 -11.54
N SER A 81 -9.98 1.21 -11.29
CA SER A 81 -11.41 1.14 -10.95
C SER A 81 -11.70 1.83 -9.61
N ILE A 82 -10.82 1.72 -8.62
CA ILE A 82 -10.95 2.42 -7.33
C ILE A 82 -10.74 3.93 -7.52
N GLU A 83 -9.72 4.34 -8.29
CA GLU A 83 -9.45 5.75 -8.60
C GLU A 83 -10.60 6.42 -9.37
N GLU A 84 -11.26 5.69 -10.27
CA GLU A 84 -12.39 6.20 -11.06
C GLU A 84 -13.71 6.22 -10.25
N SER A 85 -13.93 5.20 -9.41
CA SER A 85 -15.20 5.05 -8.68
C SER A 85 -15.25 5.78 -7.34
N LYS A 86 -14.10 6.12 -6.74
CA LYS A 86 -14.03 6.77 -5.43
C LYS A 86 -12.98 7.87 -5.40
N GLU A 87 -13.30 8.95 -4.72
CA GLU A 87 -12.30 9.89 -4.21
C GLU A 87 -11.39 9.14 -3.22
N THR A 88 -10.12 8.90 -3.58
CA THR A 88 -9.14 8.24 -2.70
C THR A 88 -8.94 8.97 -1.36
N SER A 89 -9.37 10.24 -1.30
CA SER A 89 -9.44 11.09 -0.12
C SER A 89 -10.39 10.59 0.98
N ILE A 90 -11.43 9.82 0.64
CA ILE A 90 -12.42 9.27 1.59
C ILE A 90 -12.26 7.78 1.83
N LEU A 91 -11.35 7.13 1.10
CA LEU A 91 -11.16 5.68 1.18
C LEU A 91 -10.37 5.33 2.44
N THR A 92 -10.93 4.44 3.26
CA THR A 92 -10.22 3.93 4.44
C THR A 92 -9.25 2.81 4.05
N ILE A 93 -8.23 2.60 4.88
CA ILE A 93 -7.26 1.52 4.67
C ILE A 93 -7.97 0.16 4.71
N ASP A 94 -8.90 -0.06 5.63
CA ASP A 94 -9.65 -1.32 5.75
C ASP A 94 -10.49 -1.67 4.50
N GLU A 95 -11.14 -0.67 3.90
CA GLU A 95 -11.87 -0.85 2.64
C GLU A 95 -10.94 -1.18 1.47
N LEU A 96 -9.77 -0.54 1.41
CA LEU A 96 -8.75 -0.82 0.39
C LEU A 96 -8.29 -2.27 0.50
N GLN A 97 -7.95 -2.70 1.72
CA GLN A 97 -7.49 -4.06 2.01
C GLN A 97 -8.53 -5.10 1.61
N SER A 98 -9.79 -4.89 2.01
CA SER A 98 -10.88 -5.80 1.67
C SER A 98 -11.08 -5.91 0.16
N SER A 99 -10.99 -4.79 -0.57
CA SER A 99 -11.15 -4.76 -2.03
C SER A 99 -10.08 -5.57 -2.74
N PHE A 100 -8.81 -5.40 -2.37
CA PHE A 100 -7.71 -6.16 -2.97
C PHE A 100 -7.73 -7.64 -2.61
N LEU A 101 -8.05 -7.97 -1.35
CA LEU A 101 -8.09 -9.35 -0.90
C LEU A 101 -9.20 -10.15 -1.60
N MET A 102 -10.38 -9.55 -1.75
CA MET A 102 -11.50 -10.14 -2.51
C MET A 102 -11.14 -10.32 -3.98
N HIS A 103 -10.38 -9.40 -4.57
CA HIS A 103 -9.94 -9.52 -5.96
C HIS A 103 -8.91 -10.63 -6.16
N GLU A 104 -7.91 -10.74 -5.27
CA GLU A 104 -6.93 -11.84 -5.30
C GLU A 104 -7.62 -13.20 -5.15
N GLN A 105 -8.59 -13.32 -4.23
CA GLN A 105 -9.38 -14.54 -4.07
C GLN A 105 -10.17 -14.90 -5.33
N ARG A 106 -10.76 -13.91 -6.01
CA ARG A 106 -11.50 -14.13 -7.26
C ARG A 106 -10.59 -14.64 -8.37
N ILE A 107 -9.42 -14.02 -8.56
CA ILE A 107 -8.41 -14.48 -9.53
C ILE A 107 -7.98 -15.92 -9.25
N ASN A 108 -7.76 -16.24 -7.97
CA ASN A 108 -7.34 -17.58 -7.55
C ASN A 108 -8.46 -18.62 -7.72
N MET A 109 -9.73 -18.25 -7.54
CA MET A 109 -10.85 -19.14 -7.84
C MET A 109 -11.08 -19.31 -9.35
N THR A 110 -10.92 -18.26 -10.16
CA THR A 110 -11.11 -18.35 -11.61
C THR A 110 -10.04 -19.21 -12.27
N SER A 111 -8.78 -19.11 -11.81
CA SER A 111 -7.70 -20.00 -12.27
C SER A 111 -7.96 -21.47 -11.94
N LEU A 112 -8.49 -21.79 -10.75
CA LEU A 112 -8.90 -23.15 -10.40
C LEU A 112 -10.07 -23.67 -11.25
N THR A 113 -11.00 -22.81 -11.66
CA THR A 113 -12.13 -23.20 -12.53
C THR A 113 -11.72 -23.40 -13.99
N GLU A 114 -10.76 -22.64 -14.50
CA GLU A 114 -10.23 -22.82 -15.87
C GLU A 114 -9.52 -24.17 -16.01
N GLU A 115 -8.69 -24.55 -15.02
CA GLU A 115 -8.04 -25.87 -14.97
C GLU A 115 -9.06 -27.03 -14.88
N ALA A 116 -10.18 -26.83 -14.15
CA ALA A 116 -11.25 -27.83 -14.05
C ALA A 116 -12.08 -27.97 -15.34
N GLN A 117 -12.18 -26.91 -16.15
CA GLN A 117 -12.88 -26.93 -17.43
C GLN A 117 -12.02 -27.57 -18.54
N GLU A 118 -10.69 -27.46 -18.47
CA GLU A 118 -9.76 -28.08 -19.43
C GLU A 118 -9.64 -29.60 -19.24
N LEU A 119 -9.71 -30.08 -17.98
CA LEU A 119 -9.75 -31.51 -17.68
C LEU A 119 -11.04 -32.17 -18.16
N LYS A 120 -12.18 -31.47 -18.19
CA LYS A 120 -13.47 -32.04 -18.64
C LYS A 120 -13.53 -32.30 -20.14
N ILE A 121 -12.90 -31.44 -20.95
CA ILE A 121 -12.83 -31.59 -22.42
C ILE A 121 -12.02 -32.85 -22.80
N SER A 122 -11.14 -33.31 -21.91
CA SER A 122 -10.28 -34.49 -22.13
C SER A 122 -10.94 -35.84 -21.79
N PHE A 123 -12.14 -35.85 -21.19
CA PHE A 123 -12.85 -37.09 -20.78
C PHE A 123 -14.15 -37.35 -21.56
N GLU A 124 -14.43 -36.56 -22.60
CA GLU A 124 -15.57 -36.77 -23.52
C GLU A 124 -15.09 -37.04 -24.97
N GLU A 125 -14.16 -37.99 -25.14
CA GLU A 125 -13.93 -38.67 -26.44
C GLU A 125 -14.22 -40.17 -26.33
#